data_AF-A0A352AZM1-F1
#
_entry.id   AF-A0A352AZM1-F1
#
_cell.length_a   1.000
_cell.length_b   1.000
_cell.length_c   1.000
_cell.angle_alpha   90.00
_cell.angle_beta   90.00
_cell.angle_gamma   90.00
#
_symmetry.space_group_name_H-M   'P 1'
#
loop_
_entity.id
_entity.type
_entity.pdbx_description
1 polymer ?
#
loop_
_entity_poly.entity_id
_entity_poly.type
_entity_poly.pdbx_seq_one_letter_code
_entity_poly.pdbx_strand_id
1 'polypeptide(L)'
;AFVYPDNSLSMVENFLKMTFGNYAEEYTQNSVVTKALDTLLLLHADHEQNCSTSTVRLVGSSQANLFASVSAGVNALSGPLHGGANEAVLEMLRFIQNSGETVTQYVERVKNKEDGIRLMGFGHR
;
A
#
# COMPACT_ATOMS: atom_id res chain seq x y z
N ALA A 1 -15.01 -19.13 -8.90
CA ALA A 1 -13.82 -19.99 -8.77
C ALA A 1 -12.58 -19.10 -8.67
N PHE A 2 -11.50 -19.56 -8.03
CA PHE A 2 -10.26 -18.78 -7.85
C PHE A 2 -9.23 -19.16 -8.92
N VAL A 3 -8.57 -18.16 -9.51
CA VAL A 3 -7.46 -18.37 -10.45
C VAL A 3 -6.26 -18.92 -9.66
N TYR A 4 -5.74 -20.07 -10.08
CA TYR A 4 -4.58 -20.71 -9.45
C TYR A 4 -3.25 -20.12 -9.96
N PRO A 5 -2.17 -20.22 -9.17
CA PRO A 5 -0.85 -19.80 -9.61
C PRO A 5 -0.35 -20.67 -10.77
N ASP A 6 0.53 -20.09 -11.57
CA ASP A 6 1.15 -20.66 -12.75
C ASP A 6 2.67 -20.66 -12.60
N ASN A 7 3.26 -21.85 -12.53
CA ASN A 7 4.69 -22.01 -12.25
C ASN A 7 5.59 -21.51 -13.40
N SER A 8 5.05 -21.21 -14.58
CA SER A 8 5.85 -20.60 -15.67
C SER A 8 6.00 -19.09 -15.54
N LEU A 9 5.28 -18.44 -14.61
CA LEU A 9 5.28 -16.99 -14.41
C LEU A 9 6.15 -16.59 -13.22
N SER A 10 6.72 -15.38 -13.28
CA SER A 10 7.36 -14.76 -12.11
C SER A 10 6.36 -14.49 -10.98
N MET A 11 6.86 -14.13 -9.79
CA MET A 11 6.02 -13.77 -8.63
C MET A 11 5.01 -12.68 -8.98
N VAL A 12 5.46 -11.61 -9.63
CA VAL A 12 4.64 -10.43 -9.93
C VAL A 12 3.62 -10.72 -11.03
N GLU A 13 4.02 -11.45 -12.08
CA GLU A 13 3.11 -11.88 -13.14
C GLU A 13 2.01 -12.82 -12.59
N ASN A 14 2.38 -13.72 -11.69
CA ASN A 14 1.42 -14.57 -10.97
C ASN A 14 0.44 -13.75 -10.15
N PHE A 15 0.95 -12.80 -9.36
CA PHE A 15 0.12 -11.92 -8.55
C PHE A 15 -0.89 -11.14 -9.39
N LEU A 16 -0.45 -10.56 -10.51
CA LEU A 16 -1.32 -9.82 -11.44
C LEU A 16 -2.37 -10.74 -12.08
N LYS A 17 -1.98 -11.92 -12.58
CA LYS A 17 -2.89 -12.91 -13.16
C LYS A 17 -3.95 -13.37 -12.15
N MET A 18 -3.56 -13.66 -10.92
CA MET A 18 -4.49 -14.10 -9.87
C MET A 18 -5.42 -12.97 -9.39
N THR A 19 -4.99 -11.71 -9.50
CA THR A 19 -5.78 -10.55 -9.06
C THR A 19 -6.79 -10.08 -10.12
N PHE A 20 -6.39 -10.06 -11.39
CA PHE A 20 -7.19 -9.45 -12.47
C PHE A 20 -7.63 -10.43 -13.57
N GLY A 21 -7.07 -11.64 -13.61
CA GLY A 21 -7.45 -12.66 -14.57
C GLY A 21 -8.87 -13.19 -14.35
N ASN A 22 -9.50 -13.63 -15.42
CA ASN A 22 -10.82 -14.24 -15.39
C ASN A 22 -10.82 -15.56 -16.20
N TYR A 23 -11.95 -16.28 -16.23
CA TYR A 23 -12.08 -17.55 -16.96
C TYR A 23 -12.63 -17.40 -18.38
N ALA A 24 -13.03 -16.19 -18.77
CA ALA A 24 -13.59 -15.92 -20.09
C ALA A 24 -12.50 -15.73 -21.16
N GLU A 25 -11.29 -15.31 -20.75
CA GLU A 25 -10.18 -15.01 -21.66
C GLU A 25 -8.81 -15.23 -21.02
N GLU A 26 -7.78 -15.29 -21.85
CA GLU A 26 -6.40 -15.37 -21.39
C GLU A 26 -5.93 -14.01 -20.84
N TYR A 27 -5.41 -14.01 -19.61
CA TYR A 27 -4.81 -12.81 -19.03
C TYR A 27 -3.46 -12.50 -19.67
N THR A 28 -3.41 -11.44 -20.47
CA THR A 28 -2.18 -10.97 -21.12
C THR A 28 -1.42 -10.01 -20.21
N GLN A 29 -0.15 -10.33 -19.93
CA GLN A 29 0.71 -9.50 -19.09
C GLN A 29 1.06 -8.18 -19.79
N ASN A 30 1.10 -7.09 -19.02
CA ASN A 30 1.64 -5.81 -19.48
C ASN A 30 2.99 -5.57 -18.83
N SER A 31 4.07 -5.60 -19.61
CA SER A 31 5.45 -5.49 -19.12
C SER A 31 5.73 -4.20 -18.34
N VAL A 32 5.06 -3.09 -18.68
CA VAL A 32 5.18 -1.82 -17.94
C VAL A 32 4.55 -1.95 -16.56
N VAL A 33 3.35 -2.54 -16.47
CA VAL A 33 2.63 -2.75 -15.20
C VAL A 33 3.38 -3.74 -14.32
N THR A 34 3.85 -4.86 -14.89
CA THR A 34 4.65 -5.86 -14.17
C THR A 34 5.89 -5.23 -13.57
N LYS A 35 6.66 -4.46 -14.36
CA LYS A 35 7.88 -3.79 -13.86
C LYS A 35 7.57 -2.73 -12.79
N ALA A 36 6.47 -1.99 -12.95
CA ALA A 36 6.05 -1.00 -11.96
C ALA A 36 5.70 -1.67 -10.62
N LEU A 37 4.94 -2.76 -10.64
CA LEU A 37 4.58 -3.48 -9.42
C LEU A 37 5.79 -4.15 -8.77
N ASP A 38 6.69 -4.74 -9.56
CA ASP A 38 7.96 -5.30 -9.04
C ASP A 38 8.79 -4.24 -8.31
N THR A 39 8.90 -3.04 -8.90
CA THR A 39 9.57 -1.91 -8.27
C THR A 39 8.86 -1.47 -6.98
N LEU A 40 7.53 -1.42 -6.98
CA LEU A 40 6.75 -1.05 -5.78
C LEU A 40 6.94 -2.05 -4.64
N LEU A 41 6.92 -3.35 -4.94
CA LEU A 41 7.16 -4.40 -3.95
C LEU A 41 8.58 -4.30 -3.38
N LEU A 42 9.58 -4.04 -4.22
CA LEU A 42 10.96 -3.85 -3.77
C LEU A 42 11.10 -2.61 -2.86
N LEU A 43 10.48 -1.50 -3.22
CA LEU A 43 10.51 -0.26 -2.41
C LEU A 43 9.82 -0.39 -1.04
N HIS A 44 8.89 -1.34 -0.89
CA HIS A 44 8.16 -1.60 0.35
C HIS A 44 8.63 -2.87 1.07
N ALA A 45 9.73 -3.50 0.61
CA ALA A 45 10.15 -4.81 1.11
C ALA A 45 10.57 -4.77 2.59
N ASP A 46 11.27 -3.73 3.02
CA ASP A 46 11.63 -3.49 4.42
C ASP A 46 11.78 -1.99 4.68
N HIS A 47 11.54 -1.60 5.93
CA HIS A 47 11.71 -0.22 6.37
C HIS A 47 12.16 -0.18 7.85
N GLU A 48 13.15 -1.00 8.18
CA GLU A 48 13.82 -1.09 9.47
C GLU A 48 12.85 -1.26 10.66
N GLN A 49 13.03 -0.52 11.77
CA GLN A 49 12.27 -0.66 13.01
C GLN A 49 11.01 0.23 13.03
N ASN A 50 10.15 0.10 12.03
CA ASN A 50 8.84 0.74 12.03
C ASN A 50 7.82 0.01 12.92
N CYS A 51 6.64 0.61 13.13
CA CYS A 51 5.56 0.10 13.99
C CYS A 51 5.21 -1.37 13.75
N SER A 52 5.01 -1.79 12.49
CA SER A 52 4.67 -3.17 12.17
C SER A 52 5.84 -4.12 12.38
N THR A 53 7.06 -3.75 11.98
CA THR A 53 8.24 -4.59 12.20
C THR A 53 8.50 -4.80 13.69
N SER A 54 8.44 -3.75 14.50
CA SER A 54 8.58 -3.85 15.96
C SER A 54 7.48 -4.72 16.58
N THR A 55 6.25 -4.63 16.08
CA THR A 55 5.13 -5.49 16.52
C THR A 55 5.41 -6.97 16.24
N VAL A 56 5.85 -7.31 15.02
CA VAL A 56 6.24 -8.69 14.66
C VAL A 56 7.32 -9.21 15.61
N ARG A 57 8.36 -8.41 15.87
CA ARG A 57 9.46 -8.80 16.77
C ARG A 57 8.99 -8.99 18.22
N LEU A 58 8.13 -8.09 18.72
CA LEU A 58 7.63 -8.16 20.09
C LEU A 58 6.75 -9.41 20.29
N VAL A 59 5.81 -9.67 19.38
CA VAL A 59 4.97 -10.88 19.44
C VAL A 59 5.83 -12.14 19.31
N GLY A 60 6.77 -12.16 18.36
CA GLY A 60 7.68 -13.29 18.16
C GLY A 60 8.58 -13.59 19.36
N SER A 61 8.92 -12.58 20.19
CA SER A 61 9.74 -12.78 21.40
C SER A 61 9.09 -13.70 22.46
N SER A 62 7.76 -13.86 22.41
CA SER A 62 7.01 -14.81 23.24
C SER A 62 7.01 -16.25 22.71
N GLN A 63 7.74 -16.52 21.61
CA GLN A 63 7.69 -17.76 20.83
C GLN A 63 6.32 -18.03 20.18
N ALA A 64 5.55 -16.98 19.90
CA ALA A 64 4.37 -17.08 19.05
C ALA A 64 4.76 -17.64 17.67
N ASN A 65 3.88 -18.45 17.07
CA ASN A 65 4.16 -19.04 15.77
C ASN A 65 4.33 -17.97 14.68
N LEU A 66 4.96 -18.37 13.56
CA LEU A 66 5.28 -17.46 12.44
C LEU A 66 4.03 -16.75 11.90
N PHE A 67 2.94 -17.49 11.69
CA PHE A 67 1.70 -16.93 11.14
C PHE A 67 1.07 -15.89 12.08
N ALA A 68 1.06 -16.14 13.38
CA ALA A 68 0.56 -15.21 14.38
C ALA A 68 1.41 -13.93 14.42
N SER A 69 2.74 -14.06 14.35
CA SER A 69 3.67 -12.93 14.35
C SER A 69 3.50 -12.05 13.10
N VAL A 70 3.42 -12.67 11.92
CA VAL A 70 3.18 -11.94 10.66
C VAL A 70 1.81 -11.28 10.64
N SER A 71 0.76 -11.98 11.10
CA SER A 71 -0.59 -11.43 11.20
C SER A 71 -0.62 -10.19 12.11
N ALA A 72 0.09 -10.20 13.24
CA ALA A 72 0.20 -9.01 14.09
C ALA A 72 0.82 -7.82 13.37
N GLY A 73 1.87 -8.06 12.56
CA GLY A 73 2.47 -7.05 11.69
C GLY A 73 1.48 -6.46 10.68
N VAL A 74 0.69 -7.31 10.01
CA VAL A 74 -0.34 -6.86 9.05
C VAL A 74 -1.39 -5.97 9.74
N ASN A 75 -1.85 -6.36 10.93
CA ASN A 75 -2.80 -5.55 11.71
C ASN A 75 -2.19 -4.20 12.12
N ALA A 76 -0.93 -4.18 12.57
CA ALA A 76 -0.24 -2.93 12.87
C ALA A 76 -0.08 -2.03 11.61
N LEU A 77 0.20 -2.63 10.45
CA LEU A 77 0.29 -1.93 9.17
C LEU A 77 -1.03 -1.34 8.71
N SER A 78 -2.15 -2.01 8.94
CA SER A 78 -3.48 -1.51 8.56
C SER A 78 -3.93 -0.21 9.28
N GLY A 79 -3.19 0.23 10.31
CA GLY A 79 -3.48 1.48 10.98
C GLY A 79 -3.33 2.70 10.05
N PRO A 80 -4.21 3.72 10.15
CA PRO A 80 -4.22 4.87 9.25
C PRO A 80 -2.94 5.73 9.34
N LEU A 81 -2.27 5.70 10.49
CA LEU A 81 -1.01 6.40 10.73
C LEU A 81 0.23 5.60 10.34
N HIS A 82 0.05 4.38 9.80
CA HIS A 82 1.14 3.53 9.34
C HIS A 82 0.97 3.22 7.83
N GLY A 83 0.27 2.14 7.46
CA GLY A 83 0.06 1.75 6.07
C GLY A 83 -1.03 2.53 5.34
N GLY A 84 -1.92 3.22 6.06
CA GLY A 84 -3.02 3.99 5.46
C GLY A 84 -2.59 5.30 4.76
N ALA A 85 -1.32 5.68 4.85
CA ALA A 85 -0.83 6.93 4.28
C ALA A 85 -1.05 7.03 2.75
N ASN A 86 -0.86 5.92 2.02
CA ASN A 86 -1.03 5.89 0.57
C ASN A 86 -2.50 6.12 0.16
N GLU A 87 -3.46 5.53 0.89
CA GLU A 87 -4.88 5.74 0.66
C GLU A 87 -5.26 7.19 0.95
N ALA A 88 -4.76 7.76 2.05
CA ALA A 88 -5.05 9.13 2.42
C ALA A 88 -4.52 10.17 1.40
N VAL A 89 -3.42 9.88 0.69
CA VAL A 89 -2.96 10.69 -0.45
C VAL A 89 -4.00 10.66 -1.58
N LEU A 90 -4.51 9.48 -1.93
CA LEU A 90 -5.52 9.34 -2.99
C LEU A 90 -6.85 10.01 -2.59
N GLU A 91 -7.27 9.89 -1.34
CA GLU A 91 -8.45 10.58 -0.82
C GLU A 91 -8.30 12.10 -0.88
N MET A 92 -7.14 12.63 -0.46
CA MET A 92 -6.82 14.04 -0.57
C MET A 92 -6.89 14.53 -2.03
N LEU A 93 -6.29 13.79 -2.97
CA LEU A 93 -6.31 14.15 -4.39
C LEU A 93 -7.72 14.11 -4.98
N ARG A 94 -8.53 13.11 -4.60
CA ARG A 94 -9.95 13.03 -5.00
C ARG A 94 -10.76 14.17 -4.41
N PHE A 95 -10.49 14.57 -3.17
CA PHE A 95 -11.14 15.71 -2.53
C PHE A 95 -10.86 17.00 -3.31
N ILE A 96 -9.60 17.29 -3.64
CA ILE A 96 -9.20 18.46 -4.44
C ILE A 96 -9.90 18.46 -5.80
N GLN A 97 -9.95 17.30 -6.46
CA GLN A 97 -10.62 17.16 -7.75
C GLN A 97 -12.13 17.43 -7.65
N ASN A 98 -12.80 16.87 -6.63
CA ASN A 98 -14.24 16.97 -6.46
C ASN A 98 -14.71 18.32 -5.92
N SER A 99 -13.87 19.02 -5.17
CA SER A 99 -14.18 20.37 -4.65
C SER A 99 -14.16 21.44 -5.75
N GLY A 100 -13.51 21.13 -6.89
CA GLY A 100 -13.28 22.11 -7.96
C GLY A 100 -12.22 23.16 -7.60
N GLU A 101 -11.53 23.00 -6.48
CA GLU A 101 -10.45 23.89 -6.07
C GLU A 101 -9.16 23.58 -6.85
N THR A 102 -8.35 24.61 -7.08
CA THR A 102 -7.01 24.42 -7.64
C THR A 102 -6.05 23.86 -6.59
N VAL A 103 -5.01 23.16 -7.03
CA VAL A 103 -3.93 22.69 -6.14
C VAL A 103 -3.34 23.84 -5.32
N THR A 104 -3.18 25.03 -5.92
CA THR A 104 -2.67 26.22 -5.23
C THR A 104 -3.58 26.62 -4.07
N GLN A 105 -4.90 26.62 -4.25
CA GLN A 105 -5.84 26.94 -3.18
C GLN A 105 -5.74 25.93 -2.04
N TYR A 106 -5.72 24.63 -2.34
CA TYR A 106 -5.57 23.60 -1.29
C TYR A 106 -4.25 23.76 -0.51
N VAL A 107 -3.14 24.03 -1.20
CA VAL A 107 -1.83 24.25 -0.57
C VAL A 107 -1.83 25.49 0.33
N GLU A 108 -2.49 26.58 -0.08
CA GLU A 108 -2.62 27.76 0.79
C GLU A 108 -3.42 27.45 2.06
N ARG A 109 -4.48 26.64 1.98
CA ARG A 109 -5.25 26.17 3.15
C ARG A 109 -4.40 25.34 4.11
N VAL A 110 -3.55 24.46 3.57
CA VAL A 110 -2.55 23.71 4.37
C VAL A 110 -1.59 24.68 5.08
N LYS A 111 -1.04 25.67 4.37
CA LYS A 111 -0.10 26.66 4.94
C LYS A 111 -0.75 27.51 6.03
N ASN A 112 -2.01 27.87 5.84
CA ASN A 112 -2.82 28.62 6.80
C ASN A 112 -3.24 27.79 8.01
N LYS A 113 -2.90 26.49 8.05
CA LYS A 113 -3.23 25.55 9.12
C LYS A 113 -4.74 25.50 9.38
N GLU A 114 -5.53 25.52 8.32
CA GLU A 114 -6.97 25.30 8.43
C GLU A 114 -7.25 23.93 9.05
N ASP A 115 -8.21 23.89 9.97
CA ASP A 115 -8.55 22.65 10.68
C ASP A 115 -9.00 21.56 9.71
N GLY A 116 -8.47 20.36 9.91
CA GLY A 116 -8.77 19.19 9.07
C GLY A 116 -8.04 19.16 7.73
N ILE A 117 -7.27 20.19 7.36
CA ILE A 117 -6.52 20.24 6.10
C ILE A 117 -5.07 19.87 6.34
N ARG A 118 -4.64 18.76 5.73
CA ARG A 118 -3.26 18.28 5.78
C ARG A 118 -2.77 17.91 4.39
N LEU A 119 -1.47 18.07 4.18
CA LEU A 119 -0.79 17.60 2.98
C LEU A 119 -0.33 16.16 3.21
N MET A 120 -1.17 15.21 2.80
CA MET A 120 -0.88 13.78 2.92
C MET A 120 0.24 13.39 1.96
N GLY A 121 1.08 12.43 2.35
CA GLY A 121 2.23 11.98 1.56
C GLY A 121 3.48 12.84 1.69
N PHE A 122 3.46 13.86 2.56
CA PHE A 122 4.62 14.71 2.87
C PHE A 122 4.98 14.65 4.35
N GLY A 123 6.28 14.69 4.63
CA GLY A 123 6.85 14.51 5.97
C GLY A 123 7.24 13.06 6.25
N HIS A 124 8.23 12.88 7.12
CA HIS A 124 8.69 11.56 7.59
C HIS A 124 9.10 11.66 9.06
N ARG A 125 9.03 10.55 9.80
CA ARG A 125 9.49 10.46 11.19
C ARG A 125 10.76 9.65 11.28
#